data_AF-A0A8T0CVA8-F1
#
_entry.id   AF-A0A8T0CVA8-F1
#
_cell.length_a   1.000
_cell.length_b   1.000
_cell.length_c   1.000
_cell.angle_alpha   90.00
_cell.angle_beta   90.00
_cell.angle_gamma   90.00
#
_symmetry.space_group_name_H-M   'P 1'
#
loop_
_entity.id
_entity.type
_entity.pdbx_description
1 polymer ?
#
loop_
_entity_poly.entity_id
_entity_poly.type
_entity_poly.pdbx_seq_one_letter_code
_entity_poly.pdbx_strand_id
1 'polypeptide(L)'
;MTEGSLATLYKKYKLNDVQVSTYTRQIANGLKYLHDQGVVHRDIKCANILVHASGSVKLADFGLAKAIKLSDAKTFKGTFLWMAPEVVNPKKTSYGLAADIWSLGCTVLEMLTGQYPYSHLEAMQALYRIGQGEPPPVPISLSRDARDFILSCLEVDPNNRPSAAELLDHPFVRNASSGFA
;
A
#
# COMPACT_ATOMS: atom_id res chain seq x y z
N MET A 1 0.12 10.85 21.60
CA MET A 1 -0.19 11.91 20.62
C MET A 1 0.37 11.44 19.27
N THR A 2 -0.30 11.74 18.15
CA THR A 2 0.19 11.33 16.82
C THR A 2 1.19 12.34 16.29
N GLU A 3 2.32 11.88 15.76
CA GLU A 3 3.39 12.71 15.17
C GLU A 3 3.14 13.06 13.69
N GLY A 4 1.94 12.74 13.17
CA GLY A 4 1.57 12.89 11.76
C GLY A 4 1.38 11.53 11.07
N SER A 5 1.47 11.52 9.74
CA SER A 5 1.36 10.30 8.94
C SER A 5 2.72 9.79 8.46
N LEU A 6 2.79 8.54 7.98
CA LEU A 6 4.00 8.02 7.34
C LEU A 6 4.43 8.88 6.15
N ALA A 7 3.49 9.51 5.45
CA ALA A 7 3.79 10.45 4.37
C ALA A 7 4.56 11.68 4.84
N THR A 8 4.25 12.19 6.03
CA THR A 8 5.04 13.26 6.65
C THR A 8 6.41 12.75 7.12
N LEU A 9 6.45 11.51 7.64
CA LEU A 9 7.67 10.91 8.16
C LEU A 9 8.74 10.69 7.08
N TYR A 10 8.40 10.02 5.97
CA TYR A 10 9.41 9.71 4.93
C TYR A 10 9.90 10.96 4.17
N LYS A 11 9.11 12.04 4.16
CA LYS A 11 9.54 13.35 3.60
C LYS A 11 10.61 14.02 4.45
N LYS A 12 10.62 13.73 5.76
CA LYS A 12 11.58 14.30 6.71
C LYS A 12 12.79 13.40 6.93
N TYR A 13 12.61 12.09 6.89
CA TYR A 13 13.66 11.11 7.17
C TYR A 13 13.62 9.98 6.15
N LYS A 14 14.77 9.60 5.62
CA LYS A 14 14.89 8.39 4.81
C LYS A 14 14.70 7.17 5.70
N LEU A 15 13.68 6.36 5.41
CA LEU A 15 13.42 5.11 6.12
C LEU A 15 14.35 4.01 5.60
N ASN A 16 14.89 3.20 6.51
CA ASN A 16 15.63 2.00 6.15
C ASN A 16 14.72 0.76 6.10
N ASP A 17 15.23 -0.34 5.52
CA ASP A 17 14.49 -1.59 5.39
C ASP A 17 13.91 -2.12 6.71
N VAL A 18 14.65 -2.01 7.82
CA VAL A 18 14.19 -2.49 9.13
C VAL A 18 12.99 -1.69 9.63
N GLN A 19 13.03 -0.36 9.46
CA GLN A 19 11.91 0.52 9.82
C GLN A 19 10.71 0.24 8.94
N VAL A 20 10.88 0.16 7.62
CA VAL A 20 9.78 -0.14 6.69
C VAL A 20 9.20 -1.51 6.96
N SER A 21 10.02 -2.53 7.20
CA SER A 21 9.59 -3.87 7.59
C SER A 21 8.72 -3.84 8.86
N THR A 22 9.17 -3.11 9.89
CA THR A 22 8.44 -2.95 11.15
C THR A 22 7.08 -2.25 10.96
N TYR A 23 7.02 -1.20 10.15
CA TYR A 23 5.76 -0.53 9.83
C TYR A 23 4.85 -1.42 8.98
N THR A 24 5.39 -2.07 7.96
CA THR A 24 4.66 -3.02 7.09
C THR A 24 4.00 -4.11 7.92
N ARG A 25 4.71 -4.68 8.90
CA ARG A 25 4.14 -5.69 9.81
C ARG A 25 2.96 -5.15 10.62
N GLN A 26 3.03 -3.92 11.13
CA GLN A 26 1.93 -3.30 11.87
C GLN A 26 0.73 -3.00 10.96
N ILE A 27 0.98 -2.53 9.74
CA ILE A 27 -0.06 -2.27 8.73
C ILE A 27 -0.74 -3.59 8.33
N ALA A 28 0.03 -4.65 8.06
CA ALA A 28 -0.50 -5.97 7.73
C ALA A 28 -1.33 -6.58 8.86
N ASN A 29 -0.93 -6.39 10.14
CA ASN A 29 -1.77 -6.78 11.28
C ASN A 29 -3.10 -5.99 11.32
N GLY A 30 -3.06 -4.68 11.05
CA GLY A 30 -4.26 -3.85 10.96
C GLY A 30 -5.19 -4.30 9.84
N LEU A 31 -4.64 -4.59 8.66
CA LEU A 31 -5.39 -5.12 7.53
C LEU A 31 -5.96 -6.49 7.82
N LYS A 32 -5.18 -7.41 8.41
CA LYS A 32 -5.66 -8.71 8.84
C LYS A 32 -6.88 -8.57 9.75
N TYR A 33 -6.82 -7.70 10.75
CA TYR A 33 -7.94 -7.46 11.65
C TYR A 33 -9.20 -7.01 10.89
N LEU A 34 -9.06 -6.05 9.95
CA LEU A 34 -10.20 -5.59 9.15
C LEU A 34 -10.75 -6.71 8.24
N HIS A 35 -9.85 -7.44 7.59
CA HIS A 35 -10.18 -8.49 6.64
C HIS A 35 -10.86 -9.69 7.31
N ASP A 36 -10.43 -10.07 8.52
CA ASP A 36 -11.08 -11.09 9.35
C ASP A 36 -12.52 -10.70 9.73
N GLN A 37 -12.85 -9.40 9.73
CA GLN A 37 -14.20 -8.88 9.96
C GLN A 37 -14.97 -8.60 8.66
N GLY A 38 -14.42 -8.97 7.50
CA GLY A 38 -15.02 -8.70 6.19
C GLY A 38 -15.01 -7.23 5.77
N VAL A 39 -14.17 -6.40 6.40
CA VAL A 39 -14.07 -4.95 6.13
C VAL A 39 -12.92 -4.68 5.15
N VAL A 40 -13.21 -3.96 4.06
CA VAL A 40 -12.20 -3.45 3.11
C VAL A 40 -11.86 -2.01 3.48
N HIS A 41 -10.58 -1.66 3.59
CA HIS A 41 -10.14 -0.31 3.93
C HIS A 41 -10.31 0.69 2.77
N ARG A 42 -9.98 0.27 1.54
CA ARG A 42 -10.15 1.00 0.27
C ARG A 42 -9.24 2.21 0.03
N ASP A 43 -8.57 2.73 1.05
CA ASP A 43 -7.65 3.87 0.90
C ASP A 43 -6.32 3.69 1.66
N ILE A 44 -5.66 2.55 1.45
CA ILE A 44 -4.34 2.27 2.04
C ILE A 44 -3.26 3.05 1.27
N LYS A 45 -2.60 3.97 1.98
CA LYS A 45 -1.47 4.79 1.51
C LYS A 45 -0.75 5.41 2.71
N CYS A 46 0.50 5.86 2.55
CA CYS A 46 1.25 6.46 3.66
C CYS A 46 0.57 7.67 4.30
N ALA A 47 -0.24 8.41 3.54
CA ALA A 47 -1.00 9.56 4.05
C ALA A 47 -2.07 9.18 5.08
N ASN A 48 -2.59 7.95 5.01
CA ASN A 48 -3.66 7.43 5.87
C ASN A 48 -3.13 6.46 6.96
N ILE A 49 -1.81 6.43 7.16
CA ILE A 49 -1.18 5.64 8.22
C ILE A 49 -0.58 6.60 9.23
N LEU A 50 -1.19 6.67 10.41
CA LEU A 50 -0.79 7.57 11.47
C LEU A 50 0.36 6.98 12.27
N VAL A 51 1.34 7.82 12.60
CA VAL A 51 2.51 7.47 13.41
C VAL A 51 2.29 7.99 14.83
N HIS A 52 2.44 7.12 15.82
CA HIS A 52 2.42 7.48 17.23
C HIS A 52 3.83 7.83 17.72
N ALA A 53 3.93 8.68 18.74
CA ALA A 53 5.21 9.06 19.36
C ALA A 53 6.07 7.87 19.85
N SER A 54 5.43 6.72 20.12
CA SER A 54 6.14 5.47 20.47
C SER A 54 6.72 4.71 19.28
N GLY A 55 6.59 5.22 18.05
CA GLY A 55 7.00 4.54 16.82
C GLY A 55 6.03 3.47 16.32
N SER A 56 4.83 3.37 16.90
CA SER A 56 3.78 2.48 16.36
C SER A 56 2.96 3.18 15.29
N VAL A 57 2.39 2.40 14.37
CA VAL A 57 1.53 2.91 13.28
C VAL A 57 0.12 2.34 13.35
N LYS A 58 -0.86 3.13 12.92
CA LYS A 58 -2.27 2.73 12.87
C LYS A 58 -2.90 3.18 11.55
N LEU A 59 -3.77 2.32 11.01
CA LEU A 59 -4.65 2.67 9.90
C LEU A 59 -5.63 3.76 10.33
N ALA A 60 -5.89 4.72 9.44
CA ALA A 60 -6.84 5.80 9.62
C ALA A 60 -7.59 6.08 8.31
N ASP A 61 -8.61 6.92 8.39
CA ASP A 61 -9.43 7.34 7.25
C ASP A 61 -10.09 6.16 6.51
N PHE A 62 -11.03 5.52 7.20
CA PHE A 62 -11.91 4.47 6.66
C PHE A 62 -12.97 5.03 5.68
N GLY A 63 -12.71 6.19 5.07
CA GLY A 63 -13.71 7.13 4.56
C GLY A 63 -14.18 6.97 3.11
N LEU A 64 -13.65 6.01 2.32
CA LEU A 64 -13.99 5.92 0.89
C LEU A 64 -14.89 4.72 0.56
N ALA A 65 -16.09 4.71 1.15
CA ALA A 65 -17.24 3.94 0.67
C ALA A 65 -17.95 4.58 -0.54
N LYS A 66 -17.30 5.47 -1.30
CA LYS A 66 -17.92 6.19 -2.41
C LYS A 66 -17.71 5.47 -3.74
N ALA A 67 -18.81 5.16 -4.43
CA ALA A 67 -18.81 4.72 -5.81
C ALA A 67 -18.03 5.72 -6.68
N ILE A 68 -17.03 5.21 -7.38
CA ILE A 68 -16.19 6.01 -8.27
C ILE A 68 -17.04 6.46 -9.46
N LYS A 69 -17.48 7.71 -9.46
CA LYS A 69 -17.98 8.36 -10.67
C LYS A 69 -16.78 8.98 -11.38
N LEU A 70 -16.45 8.43 -12.56
CA LEU A 70 -15.38 8.90 -13.45
C LEU A 70 -15.52 10.38 -13.90
N SER A 71 -16.64 11.04 -13.60
CA SER A 71 -16.90 12.45 -13.95
C SER A 71 -16.09 13.47 -13.14
N ASP A 72 -15.54 13.09 -11.98
CA ASP A 72 -14.91 14.03 -11.05
C ASP A 72 -13.37 14.06 -11.17
N ALA A 73 -12.86 13.91 -12.40
CA ALA A 73 -11.44 13.84 -12.73
C ALA A 73 -10.60 15.04 -12.23
N LYS A 74 -11.21 16.19 -11.94
CA LYS A 74 -10.52 17.37 -11.39
C LYS A 74 -10.23 17.28 -9.88
N THR A 75 -10.98 16.45 -9.14
CA THR A 75 -10.80 16.22 -7.69
C THR A 75 -9.94 14.98 -7.41
N PHE A 76 -9.65 14.19 -8.44
CA PHE A 76 -8.92 12.92 -8.44
C PHE A 76 -7.38 13.05 -8.37
N LYS A 77 -6.84 14.20 -7.95
CA LYS A 77 -5.38 14.38 -7.84
C LYS A 77 -4.81 13.49 -6.72
N GLY A 78 -4.41 12.27 -7.06
CA GLY A 78 -3.47 11.45 -6.29
C GLY A 78 -3.97 10.09 -5.83
N THR A 79 -5.20 9.95 -5.31
CA THR A 79 -5.62 8.73 -4.60
C THR A 79 -5.59 7.45 -5.45
N PHE A 80 -5.79 7.55 -6.77
CA PHE A 80 -5.83 6.37 -7.64
C PHE A 80 -4.48 5.66 -7.84
N LEU A 81 -3.36 6.29 -7.48
CA LEU A 81 -2.03 5.70 -7.70
C LEU A 81 -1.77 4.44 -6.85
N TRP A 82 -2.53 4.26 -5.76
CA TRP A 82 -2.49 3.06 -4.91
C TRP A 82 -3.60 2.07 -5.23
N MET A 83 -4.51 2.38 -6.17
CA MET A 83 -5.66 1.55 -6.47
C MET A 83 -5.26 0.36 -7.36
N ALA A 84 -5.89 -0.78 -7.10
CA ALA A 84 -5.68 -1.99 -7.88
C ALA A 84 -6.29 -1.88 -9.30
N PRO A 85 -5.80 -2.65 -10.29
CA PRO A 85 -6.31 -2.63 -11.66
C PRO A 85 -7.81 -2.93 -11.75
N GLU A 86 -8.30 -3.88 -10.96
CA GLU A 86 -9.71 -4.26 -10.90
C GLU A 86 -10.61 -3.20 -10.25
N VAL A 87 -10.01 -2.30 -9.47
CA VAL A 87 -10.68 -1.20 -8.82
C VAL A 87 -10.82 0.01 -9.76
N VAL A 88 -9.82 0.24 -10.61
CA VAL A 88 -9.85 1.31 -11.63
C VAL A 88 -10.73 0.94 -12.82
N ASN A 89 -10.87 -0.36 -13.13
CA ASN A 89 -11.63 -0.82 -14.28
C ASN A 89 -13.11 -1.04 -13.94
N PRO A 90 -14.05 -0.19 -14.43
CA PRO A 90 -15.47 -0.29 -14.10
C PRO A 90 -16.15 -1.57 -14.62
N LYS A 91 -15.49 -2.35 -15.50
CA LYS A 91 -15.99 -3.65 -15.97
C LYS A 91 -15.73 -4.79 -14.97
N LYS A 92 -14.86 -4.59 -13.99
CA LYS A 92 -14.55 -5.57 -12.94
C LYS A 92 -15.34 -5.19 -11.68
N THR A 93 -16.29 -6.03 -11.29
CA THR A 93 -17.24 -5.76 -10.19
C THR A 93 -16.72 -6.18 -8.81
N SER A 94 -15.50 -6.73 -8.73
CA SER A 94 -14.92 -7.26 -7.51
C SER A 94 -14.03 -6.24 -6.83
N TYR A 95 -14.63 -5.33 -6.05
CA TYR A 95 -13.91 -4.60 -5.00
C TYR A 95 -13.82 -5.54 -3.79
N GLY A 96 -12.62 -5.98 -3.42
CA GLY A 96 -12.45 -7.01 -2.38
C GLY A 96 -11.23 -6.75 -1.50
N LEU A 97 -11.04 -7.63 -0.52
CA LEU A 97 -9.92 -7.58 0.44
C LEU A 97 -8.55 -7.57 -0.28
N ALA A 98 -8.45 -8.25 -1.42
CA ALA A 98 -7.25 -8.29 -2.26
C ALA A 98 -6.86 -6.91 -2.85
N ALA A 99 -7.79 -5.96 -2.95
CA ALA A 99 -7.47 -4.61 -3.41
C ALA A 99 -6.64 -3.85 -2.37
N ASP A 100 -6.91 -4.04 -1.07
CA ASP A 100 -6.09 -3.45 0.00
C ASP A 100 -4.66 -4.01 -0.02
N ILE A 101 -4.48 -5.26 -0.47
CA ILE A 101 -3.17 -5.90 -0.59
C ILE A 101 -2.34 -5.23 -1.69
N TRP A 102 -2.94 -4.93 -2.85
CA TRP A 102 -2.28 -4.14 -3.88
C TRP A 102 -1.85 -2.77 -3.34
N SER A 103 -2.78 -2.08 -2.67
CA SER A 103 -2.51 -0.78 -2.06
C SER A 103 -1.42 -0.84 -0.98
N LEU A 104 -1.32 -1.94 -0.23
CA LEU A 104 -0.21 -2.20 0.69
C LEU A 104 1.11 -2.30 -0.06
N GLY A 105 1.19 -3.07 -1.16
CA GLY A 105 2.39 -3.16 -1.99
C GLY A 105 2.88 -1.79 -2.48
N CYS A 106 1.95 -0.98 -3.00
CA CYS A 106 2.22 0.42 -3.37
C CYS A 106 2.71 1.27 -2.18
N THR A 107 2.15 1.06 -0.99
CA THR A 107 2.52 1.79 0.23
C THR A 107 3.93 1.40 0.71
N VAL A 108 4.30 0.13 0.62
CA VAL A 108 5.67 -0.33 0.93
C VAL A 108 6.69 0.26 -0.03
N LEU A 109 6.37 0.26 -1.33
CA LEU A 109 7.19 0.93 -2.34
C LEU A 109 7.35 2.43 -2.06
N GLU A 110 6.27 3.09 -1.67
CA GLU A 110 6.28 4.51 -1.29
C GLU A 110 7.21 4.78 -0.10
N MET A 111 7.12 3.97 0.96
CA MET A 111 7.99 4.12 2.13
C MET A 111 9.48 3.96 1.80
N LEU A 112 9.83 2.99 0.94
CA LEU A 112 11.23 2.69 0.60
C LEU A 112 11.84 3.70 -0.36
N THR A 113 11.04 4.23 -1.27
CA THR A 113 11.51 5.15 -2.31
C THR A 113 11.34 6.62 -1.92
N GLY A 114 10.45 6.92 -0.97
CA GLY A 114 10.02 8.28 -0.64
C GLY A 114 9.22 8.95 -1.76
N GLN A 115 8.73 8.18 -2.73
CA GLN A 115 7.97 8.66 -3.88
C GLN A 115 6.65 7.91 -4.01
N TYR A 116 5.61 8.61 -4.43
CA TYR A 116 4.34 7.96 -4.75
C TYR A 116 4.49 6.97 -5.92
N PRO A 117 3.68 5.90 -5.96
CA PRO A 117 3.66 4.98 -7.10
C PRO A 117 3.46 5.73 -8.42
N TYR A 118 4.15 5.32 -9.47
CA TYR A 118 4.09 5.95 -10.80
C TYR A 118 4.47 7.46 -10.83
N SER A 119 5.28 7.93 -9.87
CA SER A 119 5.77 9.33 -9.79
C SER A 119 6.42 9.89 -11.07
N HIS A 120 6.88 9.02 -11.96
CA HIS A 120 7.51 9.35 -13.23
C HIS A 120 6.52 9.56 -14.40
N LEU A 121 5.22 9.42 -14.16
CA LEU A 121 4.16 9.52 -15.16
C LEU A 121 3.19 10.66 -14.85
N GLU A 122 2.61 11.21 -15.91
CA GLU A 122 1.44 12.07 -15.79
C GLU A 122 0.22 11.28 -15.31
N ALA A 123 -0.70 11.95 -14.61
CA ALA A 123 -1.83 11.32 -13.93
C ALA A 123 -2.67 10.42 -14.86
N MET A 124 -3.00 10.90 -16.06
CA MET A 124 -3.79 10.11 -17.03
C MET A 124 -3.02 8.91 -17.58
N GLN A 125 -1.69 9.03 -17.70
CA GLN A 125 -0.85 7.94 -18.18
C GLN A 125 -0.70 6.85 -17.11
N ALA A 126 -0.54 7.24 -15.84
CA ALA A 126 -0.58 6.33 -14.71
C ALA A 126 -1.94 5.59 -14.63
N LEU A 127 -3.05 6.32 -14.74
CA LEU A 127 -4.40 5.74 -14.72
C LEU A 127 -4.58 4.69 -15.84
N TYR A 128 -4.11 4.99 -17.05
CA TYR A 128 -4.15 4.06 -18.18
C TYR A 128 -3.35 2.78 -17.89
N ARG A 129 -2.10 2.91 -17.41
CA ARG A 129 -1.24 1.76 -17.07
C ARG A 129 -1.83 0.90 -15.96
N ILE A 130 -2.35 1.51 -14.90
CA ILE A 130 -3.05 0.79 -13.81
C ILE A 130 -4.24 0.02 -14.39
N GLY A 131 -5.04 0.63 -15.27
CA GLY A 131 -6.16 -0.04 -15.93
C GLY A 131 -5.77 -1.23 -16.81
N GLN A 132 -4.55 -1.25 -17.36
CA GLN A 132 -3.97 -2.38 -18.09
C GLN A 132 -3.39 -3.46 -17.17
N GLY A 133 -3.31 -3.21 -15.86
CA GLY A 133 -2.65 -4.12 -14.92
C GLY A 133 -1.14 -3.98 -14.88
N GLU A 134 -0.57 -2.89 -15.37
CA GLU A 134 0.88 -2.66 -15.28
C GLU A 134 1.24 -2.13 -13.88
N PRO A 135 2.02 -2.85 -13.05
CA PRO A 135 2.41 -2.40 -11.73
C PRO A 135 3.43 -1.23 -11.79
N PRO A 136 3.59 -0.43 -10.72
CA PRO A 136 4.66 0.56 -10.67
C PRO A 136 6.04 -0.11 -10.72
N PRO A 137 7.07 0.57 -11.26
CA PRO A 137 8.42 0.01 -11.29
C PRO A 137 8.97 -0.16 -9.88
N VAL A 138 9.49 -1.36 -9.59
CA VAL A 138 10.15 -1.69 -8.32
C VAL A 138 11.66 -1.63 -8.53
N PRO A 139 12.39 -0.67 -7.93
CA PRO A 139 13.82 -0.51 -8.14
C PRO A 139 14.63 -1.75 -7.74
N ILE A 140 15.59 -2.14 -8.58
CA ILE A 140 16.50 -3.27 -8.30
C ILE A 140 17.44 -3.01 -7.12
N SER A 141 17.60 -1.74 -6.73
CA SER A 141 18.40 -1.31 -5.58
C SER A 141 17.76 -1.64 -4.22
N LEU A 142 16.46 -1.96 -4.19
CA LEU A 142 15.79 -2.43 -2.98
C LEU A 142 16.24 -3.85 -2.62
N SER A 143 16.17 -4.21 -1.34
CA SER A 143 16.54 -5.56 -0.90
C SER A 143 15.68 -6.63 -1.57
N ARG A 144 16.24 -7.85 -1.69
CA ARG A 144 15.55 -8.98 -2.31
C ARG A 144 14.19 -9.22 -1.65
N ASP A 145 14.16 -9.27 -0.31
CA ASP A 145 12.94 -9.55 0.45
C ASP A 145 11.90 -8.43 0.29
N ALA A 146 12.32 -7.16 0.27
CA ALA A 146 11.42 -6.04 0.03
C ALA A 146 10.80 -6.10 -1.37
N ARG A 147 11.61 -6.38 -2.39
CA ARG A 147 11.13 -6.52 -3.77
C ARG A 147 10.16 -7.68 -3.91
N ASP A 148 10.48 -8.83 -3.32
CA ASP A 148 9.64 -10.02 -3.33
C ASP A 148 8.27 -9.73 -2.70
N PHE A 149 8.26 -9.10 -1.52
CA PHE A 149 7.04 -8.68 -0.82
C PHE A 149 6.18 -7.72 -1.66
N ILE A 150 6.81 -6.71 -2.26
CA ILE A 150 6.10 -5.72 -3.09
C ILE A 150 5.49 -6.42 -4.31
N LEU A 151 6.26 -7.27 -5.01
CA LEU A 151 5.81 -7.94 -6.21
C LEU A 151 4.69 -8.95 -5.93
N SER A 152 4.73 -9.68 -4.81
CA SER A 152 3.63 -10.57 -4.42
C SER A 152 2.33 -9.79 -4.15
N CYS A 153 2.43 -8.57 -3.60
CA CYS A 153 1.27 -7.70 -3.40
C CYS A 153 0.72 -7.14 -4.73
N LEU A 154 1.61 -6.86 -5.69
CA LEU A 154 1.29 -6.25 -6.98
C LEU A 154 0.93 -7.29 -8.06
N GLU A 155 0.43 -8.46 -7.65
CA GLU A 155 -0.08 -9.43 -8.61
C GLU A 155 -1.36 -8.94 -9.30
N VAL A 156 -1.43 -9.11 -10.63
CA VAL A 156 -2.52 -8.50 -11.40
C VAL A 156 -3.84 -9.22 -11.17
N ASP A 157 -3.79 -10.55 -11.07
CA ASP A 157 -4.95 -11.34 -10.68
C ASP A 157 -5.15 -11.25 -9.16
N PRO A 158 -6.26 -10.67 -8.66
CA PRO A 158 -6.50 -10.55 -7.24
C PRO A 158 -6.57 -11.91 -6.51
N ASN A 159 -6.85 -13.01 -7.21
CA ASN A 159 -6.89 -14.35 -6.61
C ASN A 159 -5.49 -14.92 -6.33
N ASN A 160 -4.46 -14.40 -7.00
CA ASN A 160 -3.07 -14.81 -6.78
C ASN A 160 -2.37 -13.97 -5.73
N ARG A 161 -3.00 -12.90 -5.23
CA ARG A 161 -2.44 -12.06 -4.17
C ARG A 161 -2.55 -12.79 -2.82
N PRO A 162 -1.50 -12.75 -1.99
CA PRO A 162 -1.58 -13.27 -0.63
C PRO A 162 -2.55 -12.45 0.20
N SER A 163 -3.21 -13.09 1.17
CA SER A 163 -3.95 -12.43 2.22
C SER A 163 -3.03 -11.64 3.16
N ALA A 164 -3.61 -10.71 3.92
CA ALA A 164 -2.86 -10.00 4.96
C ALA A 164 -2.27 -10.95 6.02
N ALA A 165 -2.92 -12.11 6.25
CA ALA A 165 -2.42 -13.14 7.15
C ALA A 165 -1.17 -13.83 6.58
N GLU A 166 -1.19 -14.27 5.32
CA GLU A 166 -0.03 -14.90 4.67
C GLU A 166 1.15 -13.93 4.55
N LEU A 167 0.88 -12.63 4.31
CA LEU A 167 1.93 -11.62 4.27
C LEU A 167 2.67 -11.46 5.60
N LEU A 168 2.04 -11.76 6.75
CA LEU A 168 2.71 -11.68 8.06
C LEU A 168 3.82 -12.73 8.22
N ASP A 169 3.79 -13.80 7.44
CA ASP A 169 4.81 -14.85 7.43
C ASP A 169 5.94 -14.60 6.41
N HIS A 170 5.79 -13.57 5.56
CA HIS A 170 6.77 -13.25 4.53
C HIS A 170 8.13 -12.82 5.15
N PRO A 171 9.28 -13.26 4.61
CA PRO A 171 10.62 -12.95 5.15
C PRO A 171 10.86 -11.47 5.45
N PHE A 172 10.41 -10.59 4.54
CA PHE A 172 10.51 -9.14 4.69
C PHE A 172 9.96 -8.63 6.02
N VAL A 173 8.80 -9.13 6.50
CA VAL A 173 8.17 -8.66 7.75
C VAL A 173 8.46 -9.56 8.94
N ARG A 174 8.72 -10.85 8.72
CA ARG A 174 9.02 -11.81 9.80
C ARG A 174 10.33 -11.44 10.51
N ASN A 175 11.33 -11.02 9.74
CA ASN A 175 12.66 -10.72 10.25
C ASN A 175 12.77 -9.34 10.94
N ALA A 176 11.68 -8.54 10.98
CA ALA A 176 11.62 -7.20 11.59
C ALA A 176 12.06 -7.17 13.07
N SER A 177 11.95 -8.32 13.75
CA SER A 177 12.18 -8.45 15.19
C SER A 177 13.62 -8.86 15.57
N SER A 178 14.47 -9.17 14.59
CA SER A 178 15.77 -9.82 14.82
C SER A 178 16.91 -8.85 15.13
N GLY A 179 16.64 -7.54 15.22
CA GLY A 179 17.65 -6.48 15.41
C GLY A 179 17.86 -6.02 16.86
N PHE A 180 17.23 -6.67 17.83
CA PHE A 180 17.43 -6.42 19.26
C PHE A 180 17.74 -7.74 19.97
N ALA A 181 18.94 -8.28 19.72
CA ALA A 181 19.58 -9.31 20.52
C ALA A 181 21.08 -9.03 20.57
#